data_AF-X1KX58-F1
#
_entry.id   AF-X1KX58-F1
#
_cell.length_a   1.000
_cell.length_b   1.000
_cell.length_c   1.000
_cell.angle_alpha   90.00
_cell.angle_beta   90.00
_cell.angle_gamma   90.00
#
_symmetry.space_group_name_H-M   'P 1'
#
loop_
_entity.id
_entity.type
_entity.pdbx_description
1 polymer ?
#
loop_
_entity_poly.entity_id
_entity_poly.type
_entity_poly.pdbx_seq_one_letter_code
_entity_poly.pdbx_strand_id
1 'polypeptide(L)'
;MANKVIYFPYIRVPQNEWFTRVLLYWDKVGSIVPHDYIYNPDHLGKYMQELIKAELVKQIIPMNYIHSIPRFKEAFIELIDRNQIINHAHKITKESNETFLIHIEKLDNIAGELCDRGLAEPVNYPWYNVEKVTANLFMAYLAAVLGELSEIDMAPITDRTEFFSVFSKTP
;
A
#
# COMPACT_ATOMS: atom_id res chain seq x y z
N MET A 1 11.94 17.49 -9.48
CA MET A 1 11.08 17.29 -8.29
C MET A 1 9.83 16.60 -8.79
N ALA A 2 9.41 15.50 -8.16
CA ALA A 2 8.07 14.99 -8.46
C ALA A 2 7.07 16.09 -8.06
N ASN A 3 6.08 16.37 -8.89
CA ASN A 3 4.95 17.25 -8.52
C ASN A 3 3.67 16.44 -8.26
N LYS A 4 3.79 15.12 -8.25
CA LYS A 4 2.69 14.17 -8.08
C LYS A 4 3.05 13.22 -6.96
N VAL A 5 2.04 12.77 -6.22
CA VAL A 5 2.22 11.91 -5.06
C VAL A 5 1.26 10.75 -5.06
N ILE A 6 1.66 9.63 -4.47
CA ILE A 6 0.81 8.45 -4.27
C ILE A 6 0.52 8.27 -2.78
N TYR A 7 -0.75 8.36 -2.42
CA TYR A 7 -1.22 8.14 -1.06
C TYR A 7 -1.31 6.63 -0.74
N PHE A 8 -0.81 6.27 0.43
CA PHE A 8 -0.91 4.94 1.02
C PHE A 8 -1.14 5.08 2.55
N PRO A 9 -1.64 4.05 3.27
CA PRO A 9 -1.85 2.66 2.87
C PRO A 9 -3.28 2.32 2.38
N TYR A 10 -4.24 3.20 2.62
CA TYR A 10 -5.65 2.88 2.42
C TYR A 10 -6.09 3.09 0.98
N ILE A 11 -7.10 2.32 0.54
CA ILE A 11 -7.76 2.52 -0.77
C ILE A 11 -8.39 3.91 -0.82
N ARG A 12 -9.10 4.30 0.25
CA ARG A 12 -9.76 5.59 0.37
C ARG A 12 -8.79 6.62 0.92
N VAL A 13 -8.73 7.76 0.24
CA VAL A 13 -8.03 8.94 0.73
C VAL A 13 -8.75 9.50 1.97
N PRO A 14 -8.03 10.11 2.93
CA PRO A 14 -8.63 10.61 4.14
C PRO A 14 -9.46 11.86 3.87
N GLN A 15 -10.63 11.97 4.50
CA GLN A 15 -11.47 13.17 4.45
C GLN A 15 -11.13 14.07 5.66
N ASN A 16 -9.94 14.66 5.66
CA ASN A 16 -9.47 15.52 6.75
C ASN A 16 -8.60 16.67 6.22
N GLU A 17 -8.21 17.59 7.12
CA GLU A 17 -7.41 18.76 6.76
C GLU A 17 -6.03 18.42 6.19
N TRP A 18 -5.44 17.29 6.60
CA TRP A 18 -4.15 16.85 6.08
C TRP A 18 -4.27 16.57 4.58
N PHE A 19 -5.31 15.84 4.16
CA PHE A 19 -5.50 15.56 2.74
C PHE A 19 -5.88 16.79 1.94
N THR A 20 -6.68 17.70 2.52
CA THR A 20 -6.95 19.00 1.89
C THR A 20 -5.66 19.77 1.61
N ARG A 21 -4.69 19.77 2.54
CA ARG A 21 -3.37 20.38 2.30
C ARG A 21 -2.62 19.66 1.17
N VAL A 22 -2.63 18.32 1.14
CA VAL A 22 -2.00 17.55 0.05
C VAL A 22 -2.56 17.99 -1.31
N LEU A 23 -3.88 18.13 -1.46
CA LEU A 23 -4.50 18.57 -2.71
C LEU A 23 -4.12 20.00 -3.13
N LEU A 24 -3.68 20.85 -2.19
CA LEU A 24 -3.27 22.23 -2.48
C LEU A 24 -1.79 22.34 -2.89
N TYR A 25 -0.94 21.41 -2.44
CA TYR A 25 0.51 21.46 -2.67
C TYR A 25 0.97 20.63 -3.87
N TRP A 26 0.19 19.63 -4.29
CA TRP A 26 0.57 18.68 -5.32
C TRP A 26 -0.32 18.80 -6.55
N ASP A 27 0.29 18.70 -7.74
CA ASP A 27 -0.43 18.79 -9.03
C ASP A 27 -1.41 17.61 -9.22
N LYS A 28 -1.08 16.44 -8.65
CA LYS A 28 -1.92 15.24 -8.70
C LYS A 28 -1.66 14.34 -7.50
N VAL A 29 -2.73 13.71 -7.01
CA VAL A 29 -2.63 12.63 -6.02
C VAL A 29 -3.10 11.31 -6.62
N GLY A 30 -2.33 10.26 -6.46
CA GLY A 30 -2.70 8.87 -6.76
C GLY A 30 -3.19 8.15 -5.52
N SER A 31 -4.10 7.19 -5.67
CA SER A 31 -4.43 6.21 -4.64
C SER A 31 -4.34 4.79 -5.19
N ILE A 32 -3.86 3.84 -4.38
CA ILE A 32 -3.70 2.44 -4.75
C ILE A 32 -5.04 1.72 -4.58
N VAL A 33 -5.70 1.42 -5.70
CA VAL A 33 -7.08 0.91 -5.75
C VAL A 33 -7.11 -0.47 -6.43
N PRO A 34 -7.77 -1.50 -5.86
CA PRO A 34 -7.99 -2.77 -6.55
C PRO A 34 -8.83 -2.61 -7.82
N HIS A 35 -8.58 -3.42 -8.83
CA HIS A 35 -9.29 -3.41 -10.11
C HIS A 35 -10.81 -3.60 -9.94
N ASP A 36 -11.25 -4.46 -9.02
CA ASP A 36 -12.68 -4.69 -8.74
C ASP A 36 -13.47 -3.44 -8.35
N TYR A 37 -12.79 -2.39 -7.87
CA TYR A 37 -13.42 -1.12 -7.49
C TYR A 37 -13.74 -0.24 -8.71
N ILE A 38 -13.19 -0.55 -9.91
CA ILE A 38 -13.58 0.11 -11.16
C ILE A 38 -15.04 -0.22 -11.49
N TYR A 39 -15.45 -1.47 -11.29
CA TYR A 39 -16.82 -1.92 -11.57
C TYR A 39 -17.78 -1.66 -10.41
N ASN A 40 -17.25 -1.46 -9.20
CA ASN A 40 -18.03 -1.19 -7.98
C ASN A 40 -17.57 0.12 -7.31
N PRO A 41 -17.74 1.28 -7.97
CA PRO A 41 -17.20 2.56 -7.48
C PRO A 41 -17.81 2.99 -6.15
N ASP A 42 -18.99 2.48 -5.77
CA ASP A 42 -19.64 2.77 -4.48
C ASP A 42 -18.77 2.39 -3.28
N HIS A 43 -17.89 1.39 -3.41
CA HIS A 43 -16.94 1.02 -2.36
C HIS A 43 -15.88 2.10 -2.09
N LEU A 44 -15.65 3.03 -3.03
CA LEU A 44 -14.74 4.17 -2.83
C LEU A 44 -15.35 5.23 -1.89
N GLY A 45 -16.67 5.23 -1.74
CA GLY A 45 -17.41 6.25 -1.00
C GLY A 45 -17.50 7.59 -1.74
N LYS A 46 -18.50 8.39 -1.38
CA LYS A 46 -18.87 9.62 -2.09
C LYS A 46 -17.70 10.61 -2.23
N TYR A 47 -16.97 10.84 -1.14
CA TYR A 47 -15.84 11.78 -1.11
C TYR A 47 -14.76 11.44 -2.15
N MET A 48 -14.30 10.18 -2.17
CA MET A 48 -13.27 9.75 -3.12
C MET A 48 -13.78 9.78 -4.57
N GLN A 49 -15.05 9.42 -4.80
CA GLN A 49 -15.66 9.51 -6.13
C GLN A 49 -15.71 10.95 -6.64
N GLU A 50 -16.07 11.93 -5.79
CA GLU A 50 -16.08 13.35 -6.15
C GLU A 50 -14.68 13.83 -6.53
N LEU A 51 -13.65 13.44 -5.76
CA LEU A 51 -12.26 13.77 -6.07
C LEU A 51 -11.77 13.14 -7.38
N ILE A 52 -12.19 11.92 -7.68
CA ILE A 52 -11.86 11.25 -8.97
C ILE A 52 -12.55 11.99 -10.12
N LYS A 53 -13.84 12.32 -9.98
CA LYS A 53 -14.61 13.06 -10.99
C LYS A 53 -14.06 14.46 -11.24
N ALA A 54 -13.58 15.12 -10.20
CA ALA A 54 -12.89 16.41 -10.29
C ALA A 54 -11.43 16.30 -10.77
N GLU A 55 -10.98 15.09 -11.12
CA GLU A 55 -9.60 14.79 -11.52
C GLU A 55 -8.54 15.20 -10.48
N LEU A 56 -8.90 15.31 -9.21
CA LEU A 56 -7.97 15.60 -8.12
C LEU A 56 -7.25 14.33 -7.64
N VAL A 57 -7.91 13.17 -7.75
CA VAL A 57 -7.34 11.86 -7.41
C VAL A 57 -7.32 10.94 -8.62
N LYS A 58 -6.16 10.34 -8.92
CA LYS A 58 -5.99 9.27 -9.92
C LYS A 58 -6.03 7.91 -9.23
N GLN A 59 -6.78 6.98 -9.79
CA GLN A 59 -6.74 5.58 -9.36
C GLN A 59 -5.53 4.89 -9.98
N ILE A 60 -4.70 4.28 -9.14
CA ILE A 60 -3.56 3.45 -9.56
C ILE A 60 -3.94 2.01 -9.27
N ILE A 61 -4.05 1.21 -10.32
CA ILE A 61 -4.50 -0.18 -10.27
C ILE A 61 -3.28 -1.10 -10.31
N PRO A 62 -2.86 -1.71 -9.19
CA PRO A 62 -1.59 -2.45 -9.13
C PRO A 62 -1.48 -3.58 -10.15
N MET A 63 -2.59 -4.28 -10.43
CA MET A 63 -2.62 -5.39 -11.39
C MET A 63 -2.12 -5.00 -12.79
N ASN A 64 -2.26 -3.72 -13.19
CA ASN A 64 -1.79 -3.24 -14.48
C ASN A 64 -0.25 -3.06 -14.54
N TYR A 65 0.42 -3.10 -13.38
CA TYR A 65 1.81 -2.66 -13.23
C TYR A 65 2.71 -3.70 -12.57
N ILE A 66 2.21 -4.46 -11.59
CA ILE A 66 3.04 -5.37 -10.78
C ILE A 66 3.86 -6.34 -11.64
N HIS A 67 3.27 -6.90 -12.70
CA HIS A 67 3.94 -7.84 -13.58
C HIS A 67 5.11 -7.23 -14.38
N SER A 68 5.16 -5.91 -14.54
CA SER A 68 6.28 -5.23 -15.22
C SER A 68 7.43 -4.89 -14.27
N ILE A 69 7.23 -5.00 -12.95
CA ILE A 69 8.24 -4.70 -11.94
C ILE A 69 9.16 -5.92 -11.75
N PRO A 70 10.45 -5.82 -12.14
CA PRO A 70 11.37 -6.94 -12.01
C PRO A 70 11.56 -7.34 -10.55
N ARG A 71 11.52 -8.64 -10.29
CA ARG A 71 11.78 -9.21 -8.95
C ARG A 71 10.86 -8.67 -7.86
N PHE A 72 9.63 -8.26 -8.19
CA PHE A 72 8.68 -7.66 -7.24
C PHE A 72 8.51 -8.51 -5.97
N LYS A 73 8.19 -9.80 -6.13
CA LYS A 73 8.06 -10.73 -5.01
C LYS A 73 9.39 -10.91 -4.27
N GLU A 74 10.45 -11.25 -4.99
CA GLU A 74 11.74 -11.61 -4.38
C GLU A 74 12.33 -10.44 -3.59
N ALA A 75 12.24 -9.22 -4.12
CA ALA A 75 12.72 -8.01 -3.46
C ALA A 75 11.97 -7.74 -2.15
N PHE A 76 10.64 -7.95 -2.13
CA PHE A 76 9.86 -7.77 -0.92
C PHE A 76 10.18 -8.84 0.14
N ILE A 77 10.33 -10.10 -0.28
CA ILE A 77 10.71 -11.18 0.65
C ILE A 77 12.11 -10.96 1.22
N GLU A 78 13.08 -10.54 0.40
CA GLU A 78 14.41 -10.15 0.89
C GLU A 78 14.33 -8.97 1.88
N LEU A 79 13.42 -8.02 1.66
CA LEU A 79 13.21 -6.89 2.57
C LEU A 79 12.69 -7.37 3.93
N ILE A 80 11.75 -8.33 3.94
CA ILE A 80 11.27 -9.00 5.16
C ILE A 80 12.44 -9.70 5.87
N ASP A 81 13.21 -10.51 5.14
CA ASP A 81 14.30 -11.32 5.70
C ASP A 81 15.42 -10.47 6.30
N ARG A 82 15.73 -9.32 5.69
CA ARG A 82 16.74 -8.37 6.19
C ARG A 82 16.23 -7.53 7.36
N ASN A 83 14.92 -7.34 7.47
CA ASN A 83 14.36 -6.47 8.48
C ASN A 83 14.38 -7.17 9.85
N GLN A 84 15.39 -6.83 10.65
CA GLN A 84 15.54 -7.35 12.01
C GLN A 84 14.33 -7.04 12.90
N ILE A 85 13.58 -5.97 12.64
CA ILE A 85 12.35 -5.65 13.37
C ILE A 85 11.29 -6.68 13.06
N ILE A 86 11.12 -7.09 11.80
CA ILE A 86 10.20 -8.17 11.43
C ILE A 86 10.65 -9.49 12.05
N ASN A 87 11.93 -9.84 11.93
CA ASN A 87 12.46 -11.07 12.53
C ASN A 87 12.38 -11.11 14.07
N HIS A 88 12.48 -9.95 14.73
CA HIS A 88 12.38 -9.82 16.19
C HIS A 88 10.93 -9.66 16.66
N ALA A 89 10.12 -8.92 15.92
CA ALA A 89 8.67 -8.83 16.10
C ALA A 89 8.07 -10.22 15.95
N HIS A 90 8.43 -11.04 14.97
CA HIS A 90 7.92 -12.42 14.86
C HIS A 90 8.22 -13.28 16.10
N LYS A 91 9.31 -12.97 16.83
CA LYS A 91 9.64 -13.67 18.09
C LYS A 91 8.89 -13.13 19.30
N ILE A 92 8.50 -11.84 19.32
CA ILE A 92 7.89 -11.15 20.48
C ILE A 92 6.37 -10.96 20.30
N THR A 93 5.91 -10.66 19.09
CA THR A 93 4.53 -10.28 18.72
C THR A 93 3.58 -11.45 18.47
N LYS A 94 3.93 -12.67 18.90
CA LYS A 94 2.91 -13.71 19.12
C LYS A 94 1.78 -13.23 20.07
N GLU A 95 1.99 -12.11 20.76
CA GLU A 95 1.04 -11.47 21.67
C GLU A 95 0.27 -10.26 21.09
N SER A 96 0.67 -9.67 19.94
CA SER A 96 -0.11 -8.58 19.30
C SER A 96 -0.76 -9.07 18.01
N ASN A 97 -1.99 -9.58 18.11
CA ASN A 97 -2.83 -10.04 16.98
C ASN A 97 -3.33 -8.89 16.07
N GLU A 98 -2.62 -7.77 15.98
CA GLU A 98 -3.03 -6.68 15.10
C GLU A 98 -2.72 -7.05 13.65
N THR A 99 -3.76 -7.11 12.83
CA THR A 99 -3.67 -7.38 11.39
C THR A 99 -4.32 -6.24 10.61
N PHE A 100 -3.91 -6.09 9.36
CA PHE A 100 -4.56 -5.21 8.40
C PHE A 100 -5.10 -6.00 7.22
N LEU A 101 -6.27 -5.61 6.75
CA LEU A 101 -6.88 -6.18 5.55
C LEU A 101 -6.18 -5.62 4.30
N ILE A 102 -5.61 -6.53 3.50
CA ILE A 102 -5.04 -6.22 2.20
C ILE A 102 -5.74 -7.06 1.13
N HIS A 103 -6.11 -6.41 0.04
CA HIS A 103 -6.76 -7.03 -1.11
C HIS A 103 -5.76 -7.90 -1.88
N ILE A 104 -6.16 -9.11 -2.30
CA ILE A 104 -5.28 -10.08 -2.97
C ILE A 104 -4.61 -9.52 -4.23
N GLU A 105 -5.35 -8.74 -5.02
CA GLU A 105 -4.78 -8.08 -6.22
C GLU A 105 -3.61 -7.14 -5.91
N LYS A 106 -3.52 -6.60 -4.68
CA LYS A 106 -2.35 -5.82 -4.28
C LYS A 106 -1.17 -6.74 -3.98
N LEU A 107 -1.42 -7.86 -3.31
CA LEU A 107 -0.40 -8.83 -2.89
C LEU A 107 0.14 -9.66 -4.06
N ASP A 108 -0.64 -9.85 -5.13
CA ASP A 108 -0.31 -10.75 -6.23
C ASP A 108 0.17 -12.14 -5.71
N ASN A 109 1.27 -12.67 -6.22
CA ASN A 109 1.82 -13.96 -5.81
C ASN A 109 2.59 -13.95 -4.47
N ILE A 110 2.62 -12.81 -3.75
CA ILE A 110 3.26 -12.68 -2.42
C ILE A 110 2.38 -13.31 -1.33
N ALA A 111 1.04 -13.29 -1.48
CA ALA A 111 0.11 -13.75 -0.44
C ALA A 111 0.41 -15.17 0.06
N GLY A 112 0.69 -16.11 -0.85
CA GLY A 112 1.02 -17.50 -0.49
C GLY A 112 2.28 -17.61 0.38
N GLU A 113 3.33 -16.87 0.01
CA GLU A 113 4.59 -16.85 0.78
C GLU A 113 4.40 -16.26 2.18
N LEU A 114 3.55 -15.24 2.31
CA LEU A 114 3.22 -14.67 3.63
C LEU A 114 2.42 -15.65 4.49
N CYS A 115 1.49 -16.39 3.88
CA CYS A 115 0.75 -17.46 4.57
C CYS A 115 1.68 -18.57 5.07
N ASP A 116 2.60 -19.05 4.22
CA ASP A 116 3.56 -20.10 4.58
C ASP A 116 4.47 -19.69 5.76
N ARG A 117 4.71 -18.37 5.90
CA ARG A 117 5.49 -17.76 6.99
C ARG A 117 4.65 -17.40 8.21
N GLY A 118 3.33 -17.61 8.17
CA GLY A 118 2.41 -17.22 9.25
C GLY A 118 2.21 -15.72 9.41
N LEU A 119 2.47 -14.94 8.37
CA LEU A 119 2.37 -13.46 8.33
C LEU A 119 1.09 -12.97 7.65
N ALA A 120 0.37 -13.88 7.01
CA ALA A 120 -0.94 -13.60 6.45
C ALA A 120 -1.86 -14.81 6.63
N GLU A 121 -3.16 -14.53 6.64
CA GLU A 121 -4.22 -15.53 6.60
C GLU A 121 -5.34 -15.05 5.67
N PRO A 122 -5.94 -15.95 4.87
CA PRO A 122 -7.14 -15.61 4.11
C PRO A 122 -8.32 -15.42 5.07
N VAL A 123 -9.13 -14.38 4.86
CA VAL A 123 -10.33 -14.12 5.70
C VAL A 123 -11.59 -14.42 4.91
N ASN A 124 -11.86 -13.59 3.91
CA ASN A 124 -12.97 -13.72 2.98
C ASN A 124 -12.46 -13.21 1.64
N TYR A 125 -12.53 -14.03 0.59
CA TYR A 125 -12.11 -13.60 -0.74
C TYR A 125 -12.80 -12.27 -1.09
N PRO A 126 -12.08 -11.22 -1.53
CA PRO A 126 -10.67 -11.18 -1.96
C PRO A 126 -9.64 -10.68 -0.92
N TRP A 127 -9.90 -10.79 0.37
CA TRP A 127 -9.11 -10.17 1.45
C TRP A 127 -8.25 -11.14 2.27
N TYR A 128 -7.08 -10.65 2.65
CA TYR A 128 -6.15 -11.29 3.57
C TYR A 128 -5.92 -10.40 4.80
N ASN A 129 -5.93 -11.00 5.98
CA ASN A 129 -5.35 -10.39 7.18
C ASN A 129 -3.83 -10.55 7.06
N VAL A 130 -3.11 -9.44 7.13
CA VAL A 130 -1.64 -9.43 7.12
C VAL A 130 -1.15 -8.83 8.43
N GLU A 131 -0.14 -9.47 9.04
CA GLU A 131 0.50 -9.01 10.28
C GLU A 131 0.90 -7.53 10.15
N LYS A 132 0.65 -6.74 11.19
CA LYS A 132 0.77 -5.27 11.18
C LYS A 132 2.06 -4.74 10.56
N VAL A 133 3.22 -5.21 11.03
CA VAL A 133 4.53 -4.73 10.57
C VAL A 133 4.75 -5.11 9.11
N THR A 134 4.40 -6.34 8.74
CA THR A 134 4.47 -6.86 7.37
C THR A 134 3.56 -6.08 6.43
N ALA A 135 2.32 -5.81 6.83
CA ALA A 135 1.35 -5.01 6.08
C ALA A 135 1.84 -3.57 5.88
N ASN A 136 2.43 -2.98 6.93
CA ASN A 136 2.97 -1.63 6.85
C ASN A 136 4.14 -1.54 5.89
N LEU A 137 5.09 -2.48 6.00
CA LEU A 137 6.20 -2.61 5.08
C LEU A 137 5.73 -2.84 3.65
N PHE A 138 4.72 -3.70 3.46
CA PHE A 138 4.18 -4.02 2.15
C PHE A 138 3.57 -2.81 1.45
N MET A 139 2.71 -2.05 2.14
CA MET A 139 2.07 -0.89 1.52
C MET A 139 3.06 0.23 1.21
N ALA A 140 4.08 0.40 2.05
CA ALA A 140 5.20 1.30 1.79
C ALA A 140 6.02 0.87 0.58
N TYR A 141 6.39 -0.42 0.51
CA TYR A 141 7.09 -1.03 -0.62
C TYR A 141 6.30 -0.87 -1.92
N LEU A 142 5.03 -1.25 -1.92
CA LEU A 142 4.15 -1.16 -3.09
C LEU A 142 4.02 0.27 -3.62
N ALA A 143 3.84 1.25 -2.72
CA ALA A 143 3.75 2.65 -3.11
C ALA A 143 5.07 3.17 -3.71
N ALA A 144 6.22 2.76 -3.16
CA ALA A 144 7.53 3.14 -3.67
C ALA A 144 7.78 2.58 -5.07
N VAL A 145 7.61 1.27 -5.27
CA VAL A 145 7.90 0.64 -6.57
C VAL A 145 6.92 1.07 -7.67
N LEU A 146 5.64 1.29 -7.34
CA LEU A 146 4.69 1.88 -8.29
C LEU A 146 5.07 3.32 -8.63
N GLY A 147 5.47 4.10 -7.62
CA GLY A 147 5.87 5.49 -7.79
C GLY A 147 7.06 5.70 -8.72
N GLU A 148 8.00 4.74 -8.77
CA GLU A 148 9.19 4.76 -9.62
C GLU A 148 8.92 4.44 -11.10
N LEU A 149 7.76 3.87 -11.43
CA LEU A 149 7.39 3.61 -12.83
C LEU A 149 7.23 4.92 -13.59
N SER A 150 7.85 5.04 -14.76
CA SER A 150 7.85 6.29 -15.56
C SER A 150 6.44 6.77 -15.95
N GLU A 151 5.49 5.86 -16.08
CA GLU A 151 4.08 6.16 -16.39
C GLU A 151 3.26 6.63 -15.17
N ILE A 152 3.77 6.39 -13.96
CA ILE A 152 3.19 6.85 -12.70
C ILE A 152 3.95 8.09 -12.24
N ASP A 153 5.24 7.97 -11.96
CA ASP A 153 6.14 9.04 -11.55
C ASP A 153 5.51 9.88 -10.42
N MET A 154 5.35 9.23 -9.26
CA MET A 154 4.70 9.79 -8.07
C MET A 154 5.48 9.44 -6.81
N ALA A 155 5.74 10.43 -5.95
CA ALA A 155 6.39 10.18 -4.67
C ALA A 155 5.41 9.61 -3.63
N PRO A 156 5.77 8.57 -2.85
CA PRO A 156 4.89 8.00 -1.84
C PRO A 156 4.69 8.96 -0.67
N ILE A 157 3.44 9.12 -0.23
CA ILE A 157 3.06 9.93 0.94
C ILE A 157 2.04 9.20 1.82
N THR A 158 2.06 9.52 3.11
CA THR A 158 1.12 8.97 4.09
C THR A 158 0.95 9.94 5.26
N ASP A 159 -0.21 9.91 5.91
CA ASP A 159 -0.50 10.62 7.16
C ASP A 159 -0.17 9.78 8.40
N ARG A 160 0.37 8.57 8.21
CA ARG A 160 0.62 7.58 9.25
C ARG A 160 2.12 7.51 9.60
N THR A 161 2.49 8.00 10.78
CA THR A 161 3.88 8.03 11.27
C THR A 161 4.54 6.65 11.32
N GLU A 162 3.77 5.62 11.63
CA GLU A 162 4.19 4.21 11.72
C GLU A 162 4.82 3.68 10.41
N PHE A 163 4.46 4.21 9.25
CA PHE A 163 5.02 3.80 7.97
C PHE A 163 6.36 4.49 7.63
N PHE A 164 6.67 5.65 8.23
CA PHE A 164 7.98 6.28 8.08
C PHE A 164 9.08 5.56 8.86
N SER A 165 8.71 4.81 9.91
CA SER A 165 9.66 3.99 10.68
C SER A 165 10.36 2.93 9.82
N VAL A 166 9.70 2.50 8.74
CA VAL A 166 10.21 1.55 7.74
C VAL A 166 11.32 2.17 6.89
N PHE A 167 11.18 3.43 6.50
CA PHE A 167 12.14 4.14 5.65
C PHE A 167 13.31 4.77 6.44
N SER A 168 13.17 4.94 7.75
CA SER A 168 14.16 5.65 8.60
C SER A 168 15.19 4.74 9.27
N LYS A 169 15.11 3.41 9.06
CA LYS A 169 16.03 2.42 9.64
C LYS A 169 16.59 1.49 8.56
N THR A 170 17.23 2.05 7.55
CA THR A 170 18.24 1.33 6.78
C THR A 170 19.61 1.65 7.40
N PRO A 171 20.37 0.66 7.91
CA PRO A 171 21.73 0.90 8.39
C PRO A 171 22.68 1.34 7.26
#